data_AF-A0A6N7VKU6-F1
#
_entry.id   AF-A0A6N7VKU6-F1
#
_cell.length_a   1.000
_cell.length_b   1.000
_cell.length_c   1.000
_cell.angle_alpha   90.00
_cell.angle_beta   90.00
_cell.angle_gamma   90.00
#
_symmetry.space_group_name_H-M   'P 1'
#
loop_
_entity.id
_entity.type
_entity.pdbx_description
1 polymer ?
#
loop_
_entity_poly.entity_id
_entity_poly.type
_entity_poly.pdbx_seq_one_letter_code
_entity_poly.pdbx_strand_id
1 'polypeptide(L)'
;MEKWTQEQYATRLQEMKQEAHDKMWLYIEVNAKEFMNECEPGAKNLATCCKAMLDAMLEGDGFIVEPKIRTKVAGTLTVRYYVDNLHPGRRKYADVMKEQQQ
;
A
#
# COMPACT_ATOMS: atom_id res chain seq x y z
N MET A 1 -17.48 15.63 -7.52
CA MET A 1 -16.60 15.12 -6.44
C MET A 1 -15.21 15.07 -7.02
N GLU A 2 -14.23 15.72 -6.40
CA GLU A 2 -12.84 15.64 -6.87
C GLU A 2 -12.26 14.26 -6.57
N LYS A 3 -11.33 13.80 -7.42
CA LYS A 3 -10.65 12.53 -7.24
C LYS A 3 -9.80 12.57 -5.97
N TRP A 4 -9.73 11.45 -5.25
CA TRP A 4 -8.89 11.37 -4.07
C TRP A 4 -7.42 11.62 -4.39
N THR A 5 -6.74 12.37 -3.54
CA THR A 5 -5.30 12.60 -3.62
C THR A 5 -4.52 11.39 -3.11
N GLN A 6 -3.22 11.34 -3.41
CA GLN A 6 -2.33 10.28 -2.89
C GLN A 6 -2.31 10.28 -1.36
N GLU A 7 -2.33 11.46 -0.74
CA GLU A 7 -2.36 11.63 0.72
C GLU A 7 -3.65 11.07 1.34
N GLN A 8 -4.81 11.27 0.70
CA GLN A 8 -6.06 10.71 1.20
C GLN A 8 -6.05 9.17 1.17
N TYR A 9 -5.54 8.56 0.09
CA TYR A 9 -5.33 7.11 0.05
C TYR A 9 -4.31 6.64 1.09
N ALA A 10 -3.21 7.37 1.29
CA ALA A 10 -2.20 7.03 2.27
C ALA A 10 -2.73 7.09 3.71
N THR A 11 -3.51 8.12 4.04
CA THR A 11 -4.16 8.26 5.35
C THR A 11 -5.12 7.10 5.59
N ARG A 12 -6.01 6.78 4.63
CA ARG A 12 -6.94 5.66 4.80
C ARG A 12 -6.23 4.32 4.94
N LEU A 13 -5.16 4.10 4.17
CA LEU A 13 -4.36 2.88 4.29
C LEU A 13 -3.65 2.80 5.64
N GLN A 14 -3.16 3.92 6.18
CA GLN A 14 -2.54 3.97 7.51
C GLN A 14 -3.56 3.68 8.62
N GLU A 15 -4.79 4.18 8.51
CA GLU A 15 -5.89 3.82 9.42
C GLU A 15 -6.15 2.31 9.38
N MET A 16 -6.27 1.71 8.19
CA MET A 16 -6.47 0.26 8.05
C MET A 16 -5.33 -0.55 8.68
N LYS A 17 -4.08 -0.10 8.51
CA LYS A 17 -2.91 -0.73 9.16
C LYS A 17 -2.98 -0.62 10.68
N GLN A 18 -3.35 0.55 11.21
CA GLN A 18 -3.48 0.76 12.65
C GLN A 18 -4.64 -0.07 13.24
N GLU A 19 -5.81 -0.06 12.60
CA GLU A 19 -6.96 -0.87 13.00
C GLU A 19 -6.63 -2.37 13.07
N ALA A 20 -5.82 -2.87 12.13
CA ALA A 20 -5.37 -4.26 12.12
C ALA A 20 -4.28 -4.55 13.18
N HIS A 21 -3.36 -3.61 13.39
CA HIS A 21 -2.37 -3.69 14.48
C HIS A 21 -3.06 -3.77 15.85
N ASP A 22 -4.06 -2.91 16.08
CA ASP A 22 -4.81 -2.87 17.35
C ASP A 22 -5.61 -4.16 17.59
N LYS A 23 -5.96 -4.88 16.51
CA LYS A 23 -6.57 -6.23 16.55
C LYS A 23 -5.55 -7.36 16.70
N MET A 24 -4.26 -7.04 16.87
CA MET A 24 -3.15 -7.99 16.96
C MET A 24 -3.02 -8.90 15.72
N TRP A 25 -3.34 -8.37 14.54
CA TRP A 25 -3.15 -9.11 13.29
C TRP A 25 -1.68 -9.10 12.87
N LEU A 26 -1.24 -10.18 12.23
CA LEU A 26 0.12 -10.26 11.69
C LEU A 26 0.29 -9.36 10.46
N TYR A 27 -0.70 -9.36 9.57
CA TYR A 27 -0.66 -8.62 8.33
C TYR A 27 -2.07 -8.29 7.82
N ILE A 28 -2.13 -7.35 6.88
CA ILE A 28 -3.28 -7.14 5.98
C ILE A 28 -2.84 -7.30 4.53
N GLU A 29 -3.73 -7.79 3.69
CA GLU A 29 -3.55 -7.83 2.24
C GLU A 29 -4.51 -6.85 1.60
N VAL A 30 -3.97 -5.96 0.76
CA VAL A 30 -4.74 -4.90 0.13
C VAL A 30 -4.56 -4.98 -1.38
N ASN A 31 -5.65 -5.23 -2.09
CA ASN A 31 -5.71 -5.15 -3.54
C ASN A 31 -6.02 -3.72 -3.99
N ALA A 32 -5.28 -3.19 -4.97
CA ALA A 32 -5.41 -1.80 -5.41
C ALA A 32 -6.77 -1.46 -6.03
N LYS A 33 -7.39 -2.39 -6.77
CA LYS A 33 -8.70 -2.15 -7.39
C LYS A 33 -9.82 -2.15 -6.35
N GLU A 34 -9.79 -3.10 -5.43
CA GLU A 34 -10.76 -3.21 -4.34
C GLU A 34 -10.65 -1.99 -3.41
N PHE A 35 -9.44 -1.68 -2.94
CA PHE A 35 -9.18 -0.53 -2.08
C PHE A 35 -9.59 0.80 -2.71
N MET A 36 -9.27 1.02 -4.00
CA MET A 36 -9.72 2.20 -4.73
C MET A 36 -11.25 2.28 -4.80
N ASN A 37 -11.92 1.17 -5.10
CA ASN A 37 -13.38 1.14 -5.21
C ASN A 37 -14.08 1.34 -3.85
N GLU A 38 -13.47 0.90 -2.74
CA GLU A 38 -13.98 1.13 -1.39
C GLU A 38 -13.86 2.60 -0.98
N CYS A 39 -12.73 3.25 -1.30
CA CYS A 39 -12.51 4.67 -0.98
C CYS A 39 -13.28 5.61 -1.91
N GLU A 40 -13.28 5.30 -3.22
CA GLU A 40 -13.78 6.16 -4.29
C GLU A 40 -14.56 5.31 -5.33
N PRO A 41 -15.80 4.87 -5.02
CA PRO A 41 -16.57 3.99 -5.90
C PRO A 41 -16.75 4.54 -7.32
N GLY A 42 -16.42 3.74 -8.33
CA GLY A 42 -16.55 4.10 -9.74
C GLY A 42 -15.44 5.04 -10.27
N ALA A 43 -14.45 5.37 -9.45
CA ALA A 43 -13.36 6.24 -9.85
C ALA A 43 -12.39 5.57 -10.82
N LYS A 44 -11.85 6.40 -11.73
CA LYS A 44 -10.70 6.04 -12.57
C LYS A 44 -9.45 6.71 -12.00
N ASN A 45 -9.01 6.29 -10.82
CA ASN A 45 -7.93 6.93 -10.04
C ASN A 45 -6.83 5.96 -9.58
N LEU A 46 -6.72 4.84 -10.28
CA LEU A 46 -5.86 3.71 -9.90
C LEU A 46 -4.38 4.08 -9.76
N ALA A 47 -3.90 5.01 -10.59
CA ALA A 47 -2.50 5.46 -10.53
C ALA A 47 -2.16 6.14 -9.20
N THR A 48 -3.05 7.00 -8.70
CA THR A 48 -2.87 7.70 -7.43
C THR A 48 -2.96 6.73 -6.25
N CYS A 49 -3.94 5.82 -6.30
CA CYS A 49 -4.09 4.75 -5.31
C CYS A 49 -2.86 3.82 -5.24
N CYS A 50 -2.38 3.29 -6.37
CA CYS A 50 -1.20 2.42 -6.42
C CYS A 50 0.05 3.14 -5.90
N LYS A 51 0.24 4.42 -6.21
CA LYS A 51 1.37 5.21 -5.70
C LYS A 51 1.32 5.32 -4.17
N ALA A 52 0.15 5.59 -3.59
CA ALA A 52 -0.01 5.62 -2.13
C ALA A 52 0.33 4.27 -1.50
N MET A 53 -0.17 3.17 -2.09
CA MET A 53 0.10 1.81 -1.62
C MET A 53 1.59 1.47 -1.64
N LEU A 54 2.28 1.74 -2.75
CA LEU A 54 3.70 1.47 -2.90
C LEU A 54 4.56 2.32 -1.96
N ASP A 55 4.19 3.59 -1.75
CA ASP A 55 4.90 4.50 -0.85
C ASP A 55 4.70 4.16 0.65
N ALA A 56 3.58 3.52 0.98
CA ALA A 56 3.27 3.06 2.33
C ALA A 56 3.98 1.76 2.74
N MET A 57 4.69 1.11 1.81
CA MET A 57 5.43 -0.12 2.09
C MET A 57 6.66 0.14 2.96
N LEU A 58 6.82 -0.70 3.98
CA LEU A 58 7.95 -0.71 4.91
C LEU A 58 8.82 -1.95 4.66
N GLU A 59 10.03 -1.94 5.21
CA GLU A 59 10.93 -3.10 5.15
C GLU A 59 10.24 -4.34 5.75
N GLY A 60 10.23 -5.46 5.01
CA GLY A 60 9.51 -6.69 5.37
C GLY A 60 8.13 -6.83 4.72
N ASP A 61 7.51 -5.75 4.25
CA ASP A 61 6.29 -5.83 3.44
C ASP A 61 6.59 -6.48 2.07
N GLY A 62 5.57 -7.09 1.46
CA GLY A 62 5.76 -7.88 0.25
C GLY A 62 4.61 -7.80 -0.74
N PHE A 63 4.89 -8.13 -2.00
CA PHE A 63 3.86 -8.28 -3.02
C PHE A 63 3.28 -9.70 -2.96
N ILE A 64 1.95 -9.80 -2.85
CA ILE A 64 1.22 -11.04 -3.12
C ILE A 64 1.02 -11.20 -4.62
N VAL A 65 0.70 -10.10 -5.28
CA VAL A 65 0.65 -10.00 -6.73
C VAL A 65 1.40 -8.76 -7.17
N GLU A 66 2.57 -8.99 -7.76
CA GLU A 66 3.40 -7.94 -8.34
C GLU A 66 3.09 -7.79 -9.84
N PRO A 67 2.59 -6.62 -10.30
CA PRO A 67 2.39 -6.40 -11.73
C PRO A 67 3.72 -6.37 -12.48
N LYS A 68 3.80 -7.07 -13.62
CA LYS A 68 5.03 -7.15 -14.46
C LYS A 68 5.42 -5.83 -15.14
N ILE A 69 4.60 -4.79 -15.03
CA ILE A 69 4.91 -3.46 -15.56
C ILE A 69 5.86 -2.71 -14.62
N ARG A 70 6.81 -1.97 -15.20
CA ARG A 70 7.86 -1.27 -14.43
C ARG A 70 7.31 -0.36 -13.32
N THR A 71 6.19 0.31 -13.57
CA THR A 71 5.57 1.23 -12.59
C THR A 71 4.80 0.52 -11.48
N LYS A 72 4.51 -0.79 -11.65
CA LYS A 72 3.65 -1.59 -10.76
C LYS A 72 2.24 -1.02 -10.56
N VAL A 73 1.79 -0.09 -11.41
CA VAL A 73 0.45 0.52 -11.36
C VAL A 73 -0.56 -0.34 -12.12
N ALA A 74 -1.20 -1.28 -11.43
CA ALA A 74 -2.24 -2.12 -12.02
C ALA A 74 -3.29 -2.51 -10.97
N GLY A 75 -4.50 -2.83 -11.42
CA GLY A 75 -5.61 -3.20 -10.53
C GLY A 75 -5.38 -4.55 -9.83
N THR A 76 -4.47 -5.35 -10.36
CA THR A 76 -4.04 -6.62 -9.76
C THR A 76 -2.98 -6.44 -8.68
N LEU A 77 -2.38 -5.25 -8.52
CA LEU A 77 -1.40 -4.99 -7.47
C LEU A 77 -2.01 -5.36 -6.12
N THR A 78 -1.37 -6.31 -5.43
CA THR A 78 -1.80 -6.75 -4.11
C THR A 78 -0.58 -6.78 -3.19
N VAL A 79 -0.64 -6.01 -2.11
CA VAL A 79 0.46 -5.84 -1.15
C VAL A 79 0.05 -6.45 0.18
N ARG A 80 0.94 -7.22 0.79
CA ARG A 80 0.86 -7.63 2.19
C ARG A 80 1.65 -6.65 3.04
N TYR A 81 0.95 -5.92 3.91
CA TYR A 81 1.55 -5.04 4.91
C TYR A 81 1.62 -5.80 6.22
N TYR A 82 2.83 -6.00 6.76
CA TYR A 82 3.01 -6.55 8.09
C TYR A 82 2.73 -5.46 9.12
N VAL A 83 1.73 -5.72 9.97
CA VAL A 83 1.18 -4.76 10.94
C VAL A 83 1.37 -5.22 12.37
N ASP A 84 1.99 -6.37 12.62
CA ASP A 84 2.42 -6.80 13.95
C ASP A 84 3.43 -5.83 14.58
N ASN A 85 4.21 -5.14 13.75
CA ASN A 85 5.18 -4.14 14.19
C ASN A 85 5.16 -2.88 13.31
N LEU A 86 4.40 -1.87 13.70
CA LEU A 86 4.33 -0.54 13.05
C LEU A 86 5.33 0.47 13.64
N HIS A 87 6.53 0.03 14.01
CA HIS A 87 7.54 0.91 14.60
C HIS A 87 7.95 2.04 13.63
N PRO A 88 8.00 3.32 14.07
CA PRO A 88 8.31 4.47 13.21
C PRO A 88 9.75 4.45 12.65
N GLY A 89 10.65 3.69 13.27
CA GLY A 89 12.01 3.47 12.78
C GLY A 89 12.14 2.46 11.64
N ARG A 90 11.06 1.80 11.19
CA ARG A 90 11.11 0.91 10.03
C ARG A 90 11.45 1.70 8.78
N ARG A 91 12.42 1.21 8.02
CA ARG A 91 12.81 1.82 6.73
C ARG A 91 11.71 1.65 5.70
N LYS A 92 11.66 2.54 4.72
CA LYS A 92 10.79 2.38 3.55
C LYS A 92 11.29 1.23 2.70
N TYR A 93 10.35 0.44 2.14
CA TYR A 93 10.68 -0.65 1.21
C TYR A 93 11.54 -0.16 0.05
N ALA A 94 11.25 1.03 -0.49
CA ALA A 94 11.98 1.61 -1.61
C ALA A 94 13.47 1.87 -1.30
N ASP A 95 13.83 2.15 -0.06
CA ASP A 95 15.22 2.41 0.33
C ASP A 95 16.01 1.11 0.47
N VAL A 96 15.40 0.09 1.11
CA VAL A 96 15.99 -1.25 1.19
C VAL A 96 16.25 -1.84 -0.20
N MET A 97 15.32 -1.65 -1.15
CA MET A 97 15.47 -2.17 -2.51
C MET A 97 16.58 -1.48 -3.31
N LYS A 98 16.88 -0.20 -3.03
CA LYS A 98 17.99 0.52 -3.70
C LYS A 98 19.35 0.01 -3.22
N GLU A 99 19.48 -0.32 -1.93
CA GLU A 99 20.72 -0.84 -1.35
C GLU A 99 21.08 -2.22 -1.93
N GLN A 100 20.09 -3.09 -2.18
CA GLN A 100 20.32 -4.44 -2.72
C GLN A 100 20.76 -4.48 -4.19
N GLN A 101 20.67 -3.35 -4.90
CA GLN A 101 21.05 -3.24 -6.31
C GLN A 101 22.45 -2.61 -6.51
N GLN A 102 23.13 -2.27 -5.41
CA GLN A 102 24.52 -1.79 -5.39
C GLN A 102 25.48 -2.95 -5.15
#